data_AF-A0A4R2NLE5-F1
#
_entry.id   AF-A0A4R2NLE5-F1
#
_cell.length_a   1.000
_cell.length_b   1.000
_cell.length_c   1.000
_cell.angle_alpha   90.00
_cell.angle_beta   90.00
_cell.angle_gamma   90.00
#
_symmetry.space_group_name_H-M   'P 1'
#
loop_
_entity.id
_entity.type
_entity.pdbx_description
1 polymer ?
#
loop_
_entity_poly.entity_id
_entity_poly.type
_entity_poly.pdbx_seq_one_letter_code
_entity_poly.pdbx_strand_id
1 'polypeptide(L)'
;MEKRYLFSAYWRKEDVEFLKQFKLSRNIQEGFKGFTVDEKTHDLIMMRYNKKNIFRSIKPKEFQVIFTGVTFTQEEIDNAKYYVLYSVGDPIGYPQPEQGYAKQVFDFKECNFIRNKRKQKAPFRIKKPKWKKNQLSFSLHWEHDILFFKREVYEEIFAPQGLKCIDVLDHKTGKPLECTIQLDIPTAKSKLLIDGTAFDIYEPNCGVKQYSGKTLDFFPPFENNFEFNICYTQEEFDNGYKRILISKEFCKLLVEAKIIKYEFGYLSPMKSPL
;
A
#
# COMPACT_ATOMS: atom_id res chain seq x y z
N MET A 1 -17.19 7.34 -0.73
CA MET A 1 -15.86 7.24 -1.33
C MET A 1 -15.67 8.48 -2.18
N GLU A 2 -14.53 9.15 -2.04
CA GLU A 2 -14.23 10.39 -2.76
C GLU A 2 -13.07 10.18 -3.71
N LYS A 3 -13.25 10.49 -4.99
CA LYS A 3 -12.15 10.45 -5.97
C LYS A 3 -11.18 11.61 -5.74
N ARG A 4 -9.90 11.36 -6.03
CA ARG A 4 -8.80 12.32 -5.93
C ARG A 4 -8.11 12.49 -7.26
N TYR A 5 -7.84 13.75 -7.60
CA TYR A 5 -7.20 14.14 -8.85
C TYR A 5 -5.97 14.99 -8.57
N LEU A 6 -4.86 14.70 -9.26
CA LEU A 6 -3.67 15.54 -9.32
C LEU A 6 -3.80 16.48 -10.50
N PHE A 7 -3.71 17.77 -10.21
CA PHE A 7 -3.47 18.81 -11.21
C PHE A 7 -1.99 19.17 -11.18
N SER A 8 -1.36 19.29 -12.35
CA SER A 8 -0.03 19.88 -12.47
C SER A 8 0.05 20.77 -13.70
N ALA A 9 0.69 21.93 -13.58
CA ALA A 9 0.92 22.86 -14.68
C ALA A 9 1.98 23.89 -14.28
N TYR A 10 2.40 24.70 -15.24
CA TYR A 10 3.01 26.01 -15.00
C TYR A 10 1.90 27.05 -14.71
N TRP A 11 1.60 27.27 -13.44
CA TRP A 11 0.53 28.18 -13.01
C TRP A 11 0.93 29.65 -13.20
N ARG A 12 0.06 30.43 -13.85
CA ARG A 12 0.20 31.88 -13.95
C ARG A 12 -0.40 32.54 -12.70
N LYS A 13 -0.07 33.80 -12.44
CA LYS A 13 -0.71 34.61 -11.38
C LYS A 13 -2.24 34.49 -11.35
N GLU A 14 -2.88 34.64 -12.52
CA GLU A 14 -4.35 34.54 -12.66
C GLU A 14 -4.92 33.16 -12.34
N ASP A 15 -4.14 32.09 -12.55
CA ASP A 15 -4.52 30.73 -12.19
C ASP A 15 -4.39 30.53 -10.68
N VAL A 16 -3.31 31.01 -10.08
CA VAL A 16 -3.07 30.94 -8.63
C VAL A 16 -4.17 31.66 -7.87
N GLU A 17 -4.55 32.87 -8.28
CA GLU A 17 -5.65 33.61 -7.64
C GLU A 17 -6.98 32.88 -7.76
N PHE A 18 -7.28 32.29 -8.92
CA PHE A 18 -8.47 31.45 -9.08
C PHE A 18 -8.44 30.22 -8.17
N LEU A 19 -7.29 29.56 -8.05
CA LEU A 19 -7.16 28.30 -7.33
C LEU A 19 -7.13 28.48 -5.80
N LYS A 20 -6.75 29.65 -5.29
CA LYS A 20 -6.78 30.00 -3.84
C LYS A 20 -8.15 29.86 -3.19
N GLN A 21 -9.23 29.90 -3.97
CA GLN A 21 -10.59 29.73 -3.44
C GLN A 21 -10.91 28.29 -3.03
N PHE A 22 -10.09 27.31 -3.43
CA PHE A 22 -10.31 25.91 -3.16
C PHE A 22 -9.41 25.38 -2.06
N LYS A 23 -9.86 24.31 -1.39
CA LYS A 23 -9.04 23.58 -0.42
C LYS A 23 -8.10 22.63 -1.16
N LEU A 24 -6.90 23.11 -1.48
CA LEU A 24 -5.86 22.33 -2.14
C LEU A 24 -5.04 21.54 -1.13
N SER A 25 -4.42 20.42 -1.55
CA SER A 25 -3.51 19.66 -0.66
C SER A 25 -2.21 20.38 -0.31
N ARG A 26 -1.92 21.51 -0.96
CA ARG A 26 -0.80 22.39 -0.63
C ARG A 26 -1.02 23.79 -1.21
N ASN A 27 -0.32 24.76 -0.62
CA ASN A 27 -0.23 26.09 -1.19
C ASN A 27 0.47 26.05 -2.55
N ILE A 28 -0.08 26.81 -3.49
CA ILE A 28 0.44 26.96 -4.85
C ILE A 28 0.97 28.37 -5.05
N GLN A 29 1.95 28.50 -5.93
CA GLN A 29 2.59 29.75 -6.32
C GLN A 29 2.77 29.72 -7.85
N GLU A 30 3.16 30.86 -8.43
CA GLU A 30 3.46 30.93 -9.85
C GLU A 30 4.61 29.96 -10.22
N GLY A 31 4.53 29.38 -11.42
CA GLY A 31 5.48 28.37 -11.89
C GLY A 31 4.96 26.93 -11.81
N PHE A 32 5.86 25.97 -12.06
CA PHE A 32 5.46 24.56 -12.12
C PHE A 32 5.17 23.99 -10.74
N LYS A 33 3.94 23.53 -10.53
CA LYS A 33 3.53 22.88 -9.29
C LYS A 33 2.44 21.84 -9.54
N GLY A 34 2.45 20.77 -8.73
CA GLY A 34 1.34 19.82 -8.65
C GLY A 34 0.60 19.92 -7.32
N PHE A 35 -0.72 19.73 -7.33
CA PHE A 35 -1.57 19.64 -6.14
C PHE A 35 -2.73 18.67 -6.37
N THR A 36 -3.29 18.12 -5.29
CA THR A 36 -4.42 17.19 -5.35
C THR A 36 -5.69 17.83 -4.80
N VAL A 37 -6.84 17.40 -5.34
CA VAL A 37 -8.18 17.87 -4.97
C VAL A 37 -9.19 16.72 -4.97
N ASP A 38 -10.35 16.93 -4.31
CA ASP A 38 -11.53 16.06 -4.46
C ASP A 38 -12.22 16.22 -5.84
N GLU A 39 -13.14 15.31 -6.14
CA GLU A 39 -13.95 15.29 -7.37
C GLU A 39 -14.74 16.59 -7.58
N LYS A 40 -15.39 17.11 -6.53
CA LYS A 40 -16.17 18.35 -6.63
C LYS A 40 -15.31 19.54 -7.05
N THR A 41 -14.14 19.68 -6.44
CA THR A 41 -13.17 20.73 -6.76
C THR A 41 -12.56 20.52 -8.15
N HIS A 42 -12.28 19.25 -8.51
CA HIS A 42 -11.85 18.90 -9.86
C HIS A 42 -12.83 19.41 -10.92
N ASP A 43 -14.13 19.15 -10.74
CA ASP A 43 -15.15 19.55 -11.72
C ASP A 43 -15.22 21.07 -11.88
N LEU A 44 -15.16 21.82 -10.77
CA LEU A 44 -15.13 23.28 -10.79
C LEU A 44 -13.89 23.86 -11.49
N ILE A 45 -12.72 23.24 -11.27
CA ILE A 45 -11.48 23.62 -11.95
C ILE A 45 -11.59 23.30 -13.46
N MET A 46 -12.09 22.12 -13.81
CA MET A 46 -12.25 21.70 -15.20
C MET A 46 -13.29 22.55 -15.95
N MET A 47 -14.35 23.00 -15.28
CA MET A 47 -15.31 23.95 -15.85
C MET A 47 -14.65 25.28 -16.26
N ARG A 48 -13.61 25.75 -15.56
CA ARG A 48 -12.84 26.93 -16.00
C ARG A 48 -11.99 26.60 -17.22
N TYR A 49 -11.21 25.53 -17.14
CA TYR A 49 -10.16 25.23 -18.11
C TYR A 49 -10.67 24.55 -19.39
N ASN A 50 -11.90 24.03 -19.40
CA ASN A 50 -12.54 23.51 -20.61
C ASN A 50 -13.33 24.58 -21.40
N LYS A 51 -13.45 25.82 -20.89
CA LYS A 51 -14.07 26.91 -21.66
C LYS A 51 -13.27 27.17 -22.92
N LYS A 52 -13.95 27.22 -24.06
CA LYS A 52 -13.34 27.66 -25.32
C LYS A 52 -13.21 29.19 -25.27
N ASN A 53 -12.02 29.70 -25.54
CA ASN A 53 -11.78 31.11 -25.80
C ASN A 53 -11.02 31.22 -27.11
N ILE A 54 -11.61 31.96 -28.05
CA ILE A 54 -11.16 32.05 -29.45
C ILE A 54 -9.85 32.84 -29.56
N PHE A 55 -9.51 33.66 -28.56
CA PHE A 55 -8.36 34.56 -28.62
C PHE A 55 -7.17 34.14 -27.74
N ARG A 56 -7.36 33.21 -26.78
CA ARG A 56 -6.28 32.76 -25.88
C ARG A 56 -6.58 31.40 -25.26
N SER A 57 -5.56 30.55 -25.15
CA SER A 57 -5.66 29.32 -24.35
C SER A 57 -5.88 29.68 -22.87
N ILE A 58 -6.98 29.18 -22.31
CA ILE A 58 -7.25 29.27 -20.87
C ILE A 58 -6.41 28.25 -20.10
N LYS A 59 -6.08 27.11 -20.71
CA LYS A 59 -5.24 26.09 -20.07
C LYS A 59 -3.80 26.59 -19.91
N PRO A 60 -3.22 26.52 -18.70
CA PRO A 60 -1.80 26.84 -18.50
C PRO A 60 -0.90 25.84 -19.23
N LYS A 61 0.38 26.21 -19.38
CA LYS A 61 1.38 25.34 -20.02
C LYS A 61 1.57 24.06 -19.18
N GLU A 62 1.70 22.93 -19.86
CA GLU A 62 1.89 21.60 -19.23
C GLU A 62 0.75 21.21 -18.29
N PHE A 63 -0.47 21.70 -18.54
CA PHE A 63 -1.65 21.35 -17.77
C PHE A 63 -1.99 19.86 -17.93
N GLN A 64 -1.83 19.12 -16.84
CA GLN A 64 -2.17 17.72 -16.72
C GLN A 64 -3.15 17.54 -15.56
N VAL A 65 -4.08 16.61 -15.77
CA VAL A 65 -5.03 16.16 -14.76
C VAL A 65 -4.99 14.65 -14.73
N ILE A 66 -4.65 14.08 -13.58
CA ILE A 66 -4.45 12.64 -13.40
C ILE A 66 -5.34 12.17 -12.27
N PHE A 67 -6.17 11.17 -12.52
CA PHE A 67 -6.85 10.45 -11.44
C PHE A 67 -5.81 9.69 -10.60
N THR A 68 -5.71 10.03 -9.32
CA THR A 68 -4.69 9.45 -8.42
C THR A 68 -5.22 8.32 -7.55
N GLY A 69 -6.54 8.20 -7.42
CA GLY A 69 -7.18 7.17 -6.61
C GLY A 69 -8.35 7.71 -5.79
N VAL A 70 -8.73 6.98 -4.76
CA VAL A 70 -9.89 7.28 -3.91
C VAL A 70 -9.52 7.37 -2.44
N THR A 71 -10.33 8.11 -1.68
CA THR A 71 -10.31 8.12 -0.21
C THR A 71 -11.66 7.63 0.31
N PHE A 72 -11.65 6.89 1.42
CA PHE A 72 -12.87 6.34 2.01
C PHE A 72 -13.33 7.20 3.18
N THR A 73 -14.65 7.29 3.36
CA THR A 73 -15.22 7.90 4.56
C THR A 73 -15.02 6.99 5.77
N GLN A 74 -15.14 7.54 6.98
CA GLN A 74 -15.07 6.72 8.19
C GLN A 74 -16.19 5.67 8.22
N GLU A 75 -17.39 6.02 7.77
CA GLU A 75 -18.52 5.10 7.65
C GLU A 75 -18.22 3.92 6.70
N GLU A 76 -17.55 4.17 5.58
CA GLU A 76 -17.15 3.10 4.65
C GLU A 76 -16.09 2.17 5.26
N ILE A 77 -15.15 2.73 6.03
CA ILE A 77 -14.18 1.94 6.80
C ILE A 77 -14.93 1.13 7.87
N ASP A 78 -15.87 1.74 8.59
CA ASP A 78 -16.63 1.10 9.67
C ASP A 78 -17.54 -0.01 9.17
N ASN A 79 -18.09 0.09 7.96
CA ASN A 79 -19.00 -0.90 7.42
C ASN A 79 -18.29 -2.07 6.71
N ALA A 80 -16.98 -1.96 6.46
CA ALA A 80 -16.24 -3.03 5.80
C ALA A 80 -15.99 -4.24 6.71
N LYS A 81 -16.04 -5.45 6.13
CA LYS A 81 -15.69 -6.71 6.82
C LYS A 81 -14.19 -7.02 6.77
N TYR A 82 -13.55 -6.62 5.67
CA TYR A 82 -12.14 -6.90 5.41
C TYR A 82 -11.44 -5.65 4.86
N TYR A 83 -10.14 -5.57 5.08
CA TYR A 83 -9.32 -4.42 4.70
C TYR A 83 -8.02 -4.87 4.04
N VAL A 84 -7.55 -4.09 3.06
CA VAL A 84 -6.14 -4.05 2.69
C VAL A 84 -5.37 -3.29 3.75
N LEU A 85 -4.27 -3.88 4.20
CA LEU A 85 -3.33 -3.28 5.13
C LEU A 85 -2.11 -2.74 4.36
N TYR A 86 -1.92 -1.42 4.34
CA TYR A 86 -0.87 -0.79 3.53
C TYR A 86 0.48 -0.65 4.23
N SER A 87 0.45 -0.28 5.51
CA SER A 87 1.68 0.07 6.23
C SER A 87 1.62 -0.43 7.66
N VAL A 88 2.66 -1.17 8.06
CA VAL A 88 2.86 -1.64 9.42
C VAL A 88 4.28 -1.28 9.84
N GLY A 89 4.41 -0.12 10.46
CA GLY A 89 5.68 0.43 10.91
C GLY A 89 6.54 1.03 9.79
N ASP A 90 7.43 1.95 10.16
CA ASP A 90 8.37 2.55 9.22
C ASP A 90 9.42 1.52 8.74
N PRO A 91 9.86 1.59 7.48
CA PRO A 91 10.96 0.76 7.02
C PRO A 91 12.25 1.01 7.80
N ILE A 92 12.94 -0.05 8.22
CA ILE A 92 14.23 0.01 8.92
C ILE A 92 15.24 -0.92 8.24
N GLY A 93 16.29 -0.31 7.67
CA GLY A 93 17.43 -1.05 7.16
C GLY A 93 17.09 -1.94 5.95
N TYR A 94 18.01 -2.84 5.64
CA TYR A 94 18.00 -3.65 4.42
C TYR A 94 18.28 -5.13 4.73
N PRO A 95 17.72 -6.06 3.93
CA PRO A 95 18.16 -7.45 3.95
C PRO A 95 19.67 -7.57 3.75
N GLN A 96 20.29 -8.57 4.37
CA GLN A 96 21.74 -8.78 4.31
C GLN A 96 22.11 -10.19 3.81
N PRO A 97 23.22 -10.36 3.09
CA PRO A 97 24.02 -9.28 2.50
C PRO A 97 23.19 -8.53 1.45
N GLU A 98 23.32 -7.20 1.38
CA GLU A 98 22.50 -6.38 0.47
C GLU A 98 22.62 -6.86 -0.98
N GLN A 99 23.83 -7.23 -1.39
CA GLN A 99 24.04 -7.93 -2.65
C GLN A 99 23.72 -9.41 -2.50
N GLY A 100 22.76 -9.89 -3.29
CA GLY A 100 22.46 -11.31 -3.41
C GLY A 100 21.55 -11.89 -2.33
N TYR A 101 21.08 -11.13 -1.31
CA TYR A 101 20.11 -11.65 -0.33
C TYR A 101 18.92 -12.31 -1.02
N ALA A 102 18.45 -11.73 -2.13
CA ALA A 102 17.25 -12.17 -2.81
C ALA A 102 17.37 -13.66 -3.18
N LYS A 103 18.48 -14.07 -3.81
CA LYS A 103 18.72 -15.47 -4.21
C LYS A 103 18.90 -16.43 -3.01
N GLN A 104 19.30 -15.90 -1.86
CA GLN A 104 19.46 -16.67 -0.62
C GLN A 104 18.10 -16.88 0.07
N VAL A 105 17.31 -15.81 0.18
CA VAL A 105 16.03 -15.79 0.91
C VAL A 105 14.90 -16.36 0.07
N PHE A 106 14.93 -16.18 -1.24
CA PHE A 106 13.85 -16.54 -2.13
C PHE A 106 14.24 -17.59 -3.17
N ASP A 107 13.26 -18.40 -3.55
CA ASP A 107 13.24 -19.20 -4.76
C ASP A 107 12.57 -18.41 -5.87
N PHE A 108 13.29 -18.16 -6.97
CA PHE A 108 12.81 -17.49 -8.17
C PHE A 108 12.69 -18.54 -9.27
N LYS A 109 11.50 -19.13 -9.42
CA LYS A 109 11.31 -20.21 -10.40
C LYS A 109 11.23 -19.71 -11.84
N GLU A 110 10.83 -18.46 -12.06
CA GLU A 110 10.44 -17.99 -13.40
C GLU A 110 11.15 -16.70 -13.86
N CYS A 111 11.43 -15.75 -12.97
CA CYS A 111 12.02 -14.45 -13.33
C CYS A 111 13.06 -13.99 -12.30
N ASN A 112 14.34 -14.01 -12.71
CA ASN A 112 15.48 -13.74 -11.81
C ASN A 112 15.70 -12.25 -11.48
N PHE A 113 14.95 -11.33 -12.10
CA PHE A 113 15.14 -9.89 -11.95
C PHE A 113 14.01 -9.20 -11.17
N ILE A 114 12.92 -9.91 -10.84
CA ILE A 114 11.68 -9.30 -10.34
C ILE A 114 11.12 -10.14 -9.19
N ARG A 115 10.36 -9.49 -8.30
CA ARG A 115 9.78 -10.11 -7.09
C ARG A 115 8.64 -11.11 -7.40
N ASN A 116 8.26 -11.24 -8.66
CA ASN A 116 7.15 -12.08 -9.11
C ASN A 116 7.35 -13.54 -8.74
N LYS A 117 6.29 -14.15 -8.22
CA LYS A 117 6.15 -15.56 -7.83
C LYS A 117 7.26 -16.09 -6.95
N ARG A 118 7.95 -15.20 -6.22
CA ARG A 118 9.01 -15.61 -5.31
C ARG A 118 8.41 -16.33 -4.11
N LYS A 119 9.06 -17.41 -3.69
CA LYS A 119 8.73 -18.10 -2.44
C LYS A 119 9.89 -17.96 -1.47
N GLN A 120 9.63 -17.51 -0.25
CA GLN A 120 10.66 -17.47 0.78
C GLN A 120 11.06 -18.90 1.14
N LYS A 121 12.36 -19.19 1.07
CA LYS A 121 12.98 -20.51 1.35
C LYS A 121 13.97 -20.47 2.51
N ALA A 122 14.35 -19.28 2.96
CA ALA A 122 15.27 -19.08 4.07
C ALA A 122 14.84 -17.87 4.91
N PRO A 123 15.22 -17.81 6.20
CA PRO A 123 14.97 -16.65 7.03
C PRO A 123 15.69 -15.40 6.50
N PHE A 124 15.12 -14.23 6.77
CA PHE A 124 15.84 -12.98 6.54
C PHE A 124 17.02 -12.87 7.49
N ARG A 125 18.10 -12.31 6.97
CA ARG A 125 19.26 -11.87 7.76
C ARG A 125 19.30 -10.35 7.75
N ILE A 126 19.40 -9.73 8.92
CA ILE A 126 19.42 -8.27 9.06
C ILE A 126 20.46 -7.83 10.08
N LYS A 127 20.87 -6.56 10.04
CA LYS A 127 21.61 -5.94 11.16
C LYS A 127 20.63 -5.79 12.32
N LYS A 128 21.07 -6.10 13.56
CA LYS A 128 20.23 -5.98 14.77
C LYS A 128 19.51 -4.62 14.80
N PRO A 129 18.17 -4.60 14.80
CA PRO A 129 17.43 -3.35 14.70
C PRO A 129 17.55 -2.54 16.00
N LYS A 130 17.58 -1.21 15.84
CA LYS A 130 17.48 -0.27 16.97
C LYS A 130 16.02 0.18 17.09
N TRP A 131 15.26 -0.52 17.92
CA TRP A 131 13.86 -0.20 18.19
C TRP A 131 13.71 1.19 18.81
N LYS A 132 12.85 2.03 18.22
CA LYS A 132 12.46 3.30 18.85
C LYS A 132 11.51 3.04 20.02
N LYS A 133 11.37 4.02 20.93
CA LYS A 133 10.37 3.99 21.99
C LYS A 133 8.97 3.83 21.36
N ASN A 134 8.19 2.87 21.87
CA ASN A 134 6.85 2.49 21.39
C ASN A 134 6.79 1.90 19.97
N GLN A 135 7.93 1.65 19.32
CA GLN A 135 7.91 0.93 18.04
C GLN A 135 7.67 -0.56 18.29
N LEU A 136 6.68 -1.13 17.62
CA LEU A 136 6.29 -2.55 17.76
C LEU A 136 6.58 -3.37 16.51
N SER A 137 6.64 -2.71 15.36
CA SER A 137 6.85 -3.33 14.05
C SER A 137 7.71 -2.47 13.12
N PHE A 138 8.20 -3.11 12.05
CA PHE A 138 8.82 -2.46 10.89
C PHE A 138 8.72 -3.36 9.65
N SER A 139 9.04 -2.78 8.50
CA SER A 139 9.37 -3.50 7.25
C SER A 139 10.81 -3.20 6.84
N LEU A 140 11.35 -3.88 5.83
CA LEU A 140 12.66 -3.49 5.28
C LEU A 140 12.46 -2.55 4.10
N HIS A 141 13.43 -1.67 3.81
CA HIS A 141 13.34 -0.71 2.70
C HIS A 141 13.14 -1.33 1.31
N TRP A 142 13.48 -2.60 1.15
CA TRP A 142 13.20 -3.35 -0.09
C TRP A 142 11.98 -4.26 0.06
N GLU A 143 11.68 -4.70 1.27
CA GLU A 143 10.69 -5.74 1.56
C GLU A 143 9.53 -5.16 2.36
N HIS A 144 8.75 -4.28 1.71
CA HIS A 144 7.65 -3.56 2.35
C HIS A 144 6.46 -4.46 2.71
N ASP A 145 6.28 -5.57 1.98
CA ASP A 145 5.26 -6.58 2.21
C ASP A 145 5.64 -7.59 3.30
N ILE A 146 6.90 -7.59 3.76
CA ILE A 146 7.36 -8.48 4.83
C ILE A 146 7.35 -7.74 6.17
N LEU A 147 6.58 -8.27 7.11
CA LEU A 147 6.35 -7.63 8.40
C LEU A 147 7.23 -8.23 9.50
N PHE A 148 7.95 -7.35 10.18
CA PHE A 148 8.80 -7.68 11.32
C PHE A 148 8.21 -7.10 12.60
N PHE A 149 8.27 -7.87 13.67
CA PHE A 149 7.73 -7.48 14.96
C PHE A 149 8.72 -7.78 16.08
N LYS A 150 8.54 -7.10 17.20
CA LYS A 150 9.14 -7.55 18.45
C LYS A 150 8.61 -8.93 18.82
N ARG A 151 9.46 -9.77 19.40
CA ARG A 151 9.06 -11.13 19.81
C ARG A 151 7.92 -11.10 20.83
N GLU A 152 7.99 -10.22 21.82
CA GLU A 152 6.94 -10.02 22.83
C GLU A 152 5.56 -9.72 22.20
N VAL A 153 5.53 -8.92 21.14
CA VAL A 153 4.31 -8.59 20.39
C VAL A 153 3.74 -9.83 19.71
N TYR A 154 4.58 -10.67 19.13
CA TYR A 154 4.13 -11.92 18.53
C TYR A 154 3.55 -12.88 19.57
N GLU A 155 4.22 -13.06 20.70
CA GLU A 155 3.78 -13.96 21.76
C GLU A 155 2.44 -13.54 22.36
N GLU A 156 2.24 -12.24 22.57
CA GLU A 156 1.02 -11.70 23.16
C GLU A 156 -0.15 -11.62 22.17
N ILE A 157 0.11 -11.29 20.91
CA ILE A 157 -0.95 -10.88 19.97
C ILE A 157 -1.15 -11.89 18.84
N PHE A 158 -0.08 -12.41 18.24
CA PHE A 158 -0.17 -13.21 17.02
C PHE A 158 -0.22 -14.71 17.27
N ALA A 159 0.56 -15.21 18.22
CA ALA A 159 0.58 -16.62 18.58
C ALA A 159 -0.80 -17.12 19.08
N PRO A 160 -1.56 -16.38 19.92
CA PRO A 160 -2.92 -16.80 20.32
C PRO A 160 -3.91 -16.86 19.15
N GLN A 161 -3.64 -16.14 18.07
CA GLN A 161 -4.43 -16.15 16.83
C GLN A 161 -4.02 -17.29 15.88
N GLY A 162 -3.10 -18.17 16.30
CA GLY A 162 -2.59 -19.29 15.52
C GLY A 162 -1.65 -18.89 14.38
N LEU A 163 -1.16 -17.65 14.36
CA LEU A 163 -0.20 -17.19 13.35
C LEU A 163 1.18 -17.74 13.68
N LYS A 164 1.93 -18.06 12.63
CA LYS A 164 3.31 -18.54 12.74
C LYS A 164 4.29 -17.38 12.61
N CYS A 165 5.53 -17.62 13.01
CA CYS A 165 6.62 -16.71 12.75
C CYS A 165 7.83 -17.44 12.17
N ILE A 166 8.69 -16.68 11.50
CA ILE A 166 10.01 -17.11 11.04
C ILE A 166 11.06 -16.34 11.85
N ASP A 167 12.06 -17.04 12.36
CA ASP A 167 13.18 -16.40 13.02
C ASP A 167 13.95 -15.49 12.05
N VAL A 168 14.45 -14.38 12.57
CA VAL A 168 15.27 -13.44 11.80
C VAL A 168 16.70 -13.55 12.29
N LEU A 169 17.66 -13.69 11.37
CA LEU A 169 19.05 -13.92 11.72
C LEU A 169 19.81 -12.60 11.87
N ASP A 170 20.63 -12.51 12.92
CA ASP A 170 21.61 -11.45 13.06
C ASP A 170 22.69 -11.59 11.99
N HIS A 171 22.94 -10.52 11.24
CA HIS A 171 23.87 -10.56 10.11
C HIS A 171 25.31 -10.88 10.51
N LYS A 172 25.76 -10.44 11.68
CA LYS A 172 27.15 -10.61 12.11
C LYS A 172 27.40 -12.02 12.63
N THR A 173 26.46 -12.56 13.39
CA THR A 173 26.64 -13.84 14.10
C THR A 173 25.97 -15.03 13.41
N GLY A 174 25.01 -14.78 12.52
CA GLY A 174 24.18 -15.82 11.89
C GLY A 174 23.16 -16.47 12.83
N LYS A 175 23.12 -16.08 14.11
CA LYS A 175 22.19 -16.62 15.11
C LYS A 175 20.83 -15.90 15.03
N PRO A 176 19.72 -16.56 15.44
CA PRO A 176 18.43 -15.89 15.57
C PRO A 176 18.50 -14.65 16.48
N LEU A 177 17.78 -13.59 16.08
CA LEU A 177 17.56 -12.42 16.90
C LEU A 177 16.56 -12.76 18.01
N GLU A 178 16.95 -12.51 19.25
CA GLU A 178 16.11 -12.75 20.42
C GLU A 178 14.87 -11.87 20.41
N CYS A 179 14.99 -10.61 19.97
CA CYS A 179 13.92 -9.62 20.08
C CYS A 179 13.15 -9.34 18.78
N THR A 180 13.41 -10.08 17.69
CA THR A 180 12.80 -9.77 16.39
C THR A 180 12.40 -11.05 15.66
N ILE A 181 11.16 -11.07 15.20
CA ILE A 181 10.60 -12.13 14.36
C ILE A 181 10.08 -11.53 13.05
N GLN A 182 9.90 -12.39 12.06
CA GLN A 182 9.08 -12.12 10.88
C GLN A 182 7.74 -12.83 11.07
N LEU A 183 6.63 -12.16 10.78
CA LEU A 183 5.31 -12.80 10.76
C LEU A 183 5.15 -13.66 9.50
N ASP A 184 4.77 -14.93 9.67
CA ASP A 184 4.49 -15.86 8.57
C ASP A 184 3.02 -15.73 8.17
N ILE A 185 2.76 -14.85 7.21
CA ILE A 185 1.40 -14.58 6.72
C ILE A 185 1.02 -15.62 5.66
N PRO A 186 -0.08 -16.37 5.84
CA PRO A 186 -0.50 -17.38 4.86
C PRO A 186 -1.01 -16.70 3.58
N THR A 187 -0.88 -17.39 2.45
CA THR A 187 -1.57 -16.97 1.21
C THR A 187 -3.06 -17.34 1.27
N ALA A 188 -3.91 -16.47 0.73
CA ALA A 188 -5.35 -16.64 0.63
C ALA A 188 -5.74 -17.93 -0.10
N LYS A 189 -6.84 -18.55 0.35
CA LYS A 189 -7.38 -19.78 -0.25
C LYS A 189 -8.16 -19.54 -1.54
N SER A 190 -8.53 -18.29 -1.81
CA SER A 190 -9.24 -17.87 -3.01
C SER A 190 -8.49 -16.75 -3.73
N LYS A 191 -8.69 -16.67 -5.05
CA LYS A 191 -8.31 -15.52 -5.88
C LYS A 191 -9.28 -14.36 -5.71
N LEU A 192 -8.85 -13.18 -6.13
CA LEU A 192 -9.67 -11.96 -6.19
C LEU A 192 -10.48 -11.90 -7.49
N LEU A 193 -11.70 -11.38 -7.40
CA LEU A 193 -12.52 -10.98 -8.56
C LEU A 193 -12.02 -9.64 -9.11
N ILE A 194 -10.81 -9.64 -9.67
CA ILE A 194 -10.07 -8.43 -10.04
C ILE A 194 -10.18 -8.04 -11.52
N ASP A 195 -10.46 -8.99 -12.40
CA ASP A 195 -10.57 -8.74 -13.84
C ASP A 195 -11.75 -7.79 -14.15
N GLY A 196 -11.50 -6.81 -15.03
CA GLY A 196 -12.49 -5.78 -15.37
C GLY A 196 -12.77 -4.75 -14.26
N THR A 197 -12.05 -4.80 -13.14
CA THR A 197 -12.14 -3.77 -12.10
C THR A 197 -11.20 -2.59 -12.38
N ALA A 198 -11.29 -1.52 -11.59
CA ALA A 198 -10.36 -0.40 -11.66
C ALA A 198 -8.90 -0.79 -11.41
N PHE A 199 -8.65 -1.95 -10.77
CA PHE A 199 -7.32 -2.46 -10.48
C PHE A 199 -6.71 -3.26 -11.64
N ASP A 200 -7.51 -3.61 -12.65
CA ASP A 200 -7.10 -4.35 -13.85
C ASP A 200 -6.33 -3.46 -14.85
N ILE A 201 -5.35 -2.74 -14.32
CA ILE A 201 -4.35 -2.02 -15.10
C ILE A 201 -3.16 -2.97 -15.22
N TYR A 202 -3.18 -3.76 -16.28
CA TYR A 202 -2.18 -4.77 -16.54
C TYR A 202 -0.92 -4.18 -17.15
N GLU A 203 0.20 -4.31 -16.45
CA GLU A 203 1.53 -4.18 -17.01
C GLU A 203 2.21 -5.55 -16.97
N PRO A 204 2.34 -6.26 -18.11
CA PRO A 204 3.08 -7.51 -18.16
C PRO A 204 4.48 -7.31 -17.64
N ASN A 205 4.88 -8.11 -16.67
CA ASN A 205 6.27 -8.16 -16.28
C ASN A 205 6.73 -9.60 -16.10
N CYS A 206 7.74 -10.00 -16.89
CA CYS A 206 8.15 -11.40 -16.99
C CYS A 206 6.99 -12.38 -17.30
N GLY A 207 6.01 -11.96 -18.11
CA GLY A 207 4.86 -12.80 -18.47
C GLY A 207 3.84 -13.01 -17.33
N VAL A 208 4.01 -12.34 -16.18
CA VAL A 208 3.06 -12.38 -15.07
C VAL A 208 2.14 -11.17 -15.12
N LYS A 209 0.84 -11.39 -14.87
CA LYS A 209 -0.15 -10.34 -14.69
C LYS A 209 0.07 -9.60 -13.38
N GLN A 210 0.33 -8.30 -13.49
CA GLN A 210 0.41 -7.39 -12.37
C GLN A 210 -0.74 -6.41 -12.41
N TYR A 211 -1.31 -6.15 -11.25
CA TYR A 211 -2.43 -5.24 -11.07
C TYR A 211 -1.95 -3.90 -10.50
N SER A 212 -2.76 -2.86 -10.69
CA SER A 212 -2.45 -1.56 -10.11
C SER A 212 -2.43 -1.67 -8.61
N GLY A 213 -1.35 -1.22 -7.98
CA GLY A 213 -1.35 -1.10 -6.55
C GLY A 213 -1.94 0.18 -6.00
N LYS A 214 -2.40 1.10 -6.86
CA LYS A 214 -3.09 2.31 -6.41
C LYS A 214 -4.46 1.94 -5.81
N THR A 215 -4.89 2.68 -4.79
CA THR A 215 -6.26 2.61 -4.26
C THR A 215 -7.20 3.31 -5.23
N LEU A 216 -7.79 2.57 -6.17
CA LEU A 216 -8.60 3.16 -7.26
C LEU A 216 -10.12 3.02 -7.03
N ASP A 217 -10.53 2.06 -6.21
CA ASP A 217 -11.91 1.77 -5.81
C ASP A 217 -11.85 0.96 -4.49
N PHE A 218 -12.99 0.50 -3.98
CA PHE A 218 -13.04 -0.59 -2.99
C PHE A 218 -12.22 -1.78 -3.50
N PHE A 219 -11.41 -2.37 -2.62
CA PHE A 219 -10.55 -3.48 -3.04
C PHE A 219 -11.40 -4.68 -3.48
N PRO A 220 -11.02 -5.41 -4.55
CA PRO A 220 -11.86 -6.49 -5.07
C PRO A 220 -12.10 -7.58 -4.00
N PRO A 221 -13.29 -8.20 -3.98
CA PRO A 221 -13.56 -9.33 -3.08
C PRO A 221 -12.90 -10.61 -3.60
N PHE A 222 -12.88 -11.65 -2.77
CA PHE A 222 -12.51 -12.99 -3.20
C PHE A 222 -13.61 -13.65 -4.06
N GLU A 223 -13.21 -14.50 -5.00
CA GLU A 223 -14.12 -15.37 -5.77
C GLU A 223 -14.95 -16.29 -4.87
N ASN A 224 -14.32 -16.85 -3.82
CA ASN A 224 -14.96 -17.72 -2.84
C ASN A 224 -14.81 -17.13 -1.43
N ASN A 225 -15.90 -17.16 -0.67
CA ASN A 225 -15.88 -16.71 0.72
C ASN A 225 -15.14 -17.70 1.62
N PHE A 226 -14.29 -17.19 2.50
CA PHE A 226 -13.66 -17.94 3.58
C PHE A 226 -13.28 -16.97 4.70
N GLU A 227 -13.20 -17.49 5.93
CA GLU A 227 -12.78 -16.68 7.08
C GLU A 227 -11.24 -16.70 7.22
N PHE A 228 -10.69 -15.54 7.57
CA PHE A 228 -9.27 -15.34 7.82
C PHE A 228 -9.06 -14.13 8.74
N ASN A 229 -8.00 -14.16 9.55
CA ASN A 229 -7.55 -12.99 10.31
C ASN A 229 -6.63 -12.10 9.48
N ILE A 230 -5.67 -12.73 8.80
CA ILE A 230 -4.70 -12.09 7.92
C ILE A 230 -4.30 -13.05 6.80
N CYS A 231 -4.12 -12.55 5.59
CA CYS A 231 -3.53 -13.33 4.49
C CYS A 231 -2.88 -12.43 3.42
N TYR A 232 -1.99 -13.00 2.62
CA TYR A 232 -1.60 -12.40 1.34
C TYR A 232 -2.60 -12.77 0.26
N THR A 233 -2.82 -11.85 -0.67
CA THR A 233 -3.47 -12.13 -1.96
C THR A 233 -2.69 -13.16 -2.79
N GLN A 234 -3.36 -13.82 -3.74
CA GLN A 234 -2.69 -14.68 -4.72
C GLN A 234 -2.08 -13.86 -5.85
N GLU A 235 -2.70 -12.72 -6.13
CA GLU A 235 -2.40 -11.74 -7.15
C GLU A 235 -1.18 -10.89 -6.79
N GLU A 236 -0.55 -10.34 -7.82
CA GLU A 236 0.63 -9.50 -7.70
C GLU A 236 0.35 -8.07 -8.15
N PHE A 237 0.93 -7.13 -7.41
CA PHE A 237 0.75 -5.69 -7.55
C PHE A 237 2.12 -5.02 -7.60
N ASP A 238 2.25 -3.89 -8.29
CA ASP A 238 3.42 -3.01 -8.26
C ASP A 238 4.80 -3.72 -8.30
N ASN A 239 5.12 -4.46 -9.37
CA ASN A 239 6.39 -5.23 -9.47
C ASN A 239 6.48 -6.49 -8.58
N GLY A 240 5.36 -7.15 -8.30
CA GLY A 240 5.35 -8.48 -7.68
C GLY A 240 5.06 -8.51 -6.19
N TYR A 241 4.66 -7.37 -5.61
CA TYR A 241 4.20 -7.33 -4.22
C TYR A 241 2.82 -7.96 -4.08
N LYS A 242 2.60 -8.63 -2.96
CA LYS A 242 1.27 -9.10 -2.59
C LYS A 242 0.61 -8.11 -1.64
N ARG A 243 -0.69 -7.92 -1.75
CA ARG A 243 -1.47 -7.18 -0.76
C ARG A 243 -1.74 -8.05 0.46
N ILE A 244 -1.60 -7.45 1.63
CA ILE A 244 -1.97 -8.05 2.92
C ILE A 244 -3.42 -7.66 3.20
N LEU A 245 -4.26 -8.66 3.42
CA LEU A 245 -5.66 -8.49 3.79
C LEU A 245 -5.87 -8.90 5.24
N ILE A 246 -6.70 -8.16 5.97
CA ILE A 246 -7.06 -8.46 7.36
C ILE A 246 -8.58 -8.40 7.57
N SER A 247 -9.09 -9.19 8.52
CA SER A 247 -10.47 -9.05 9.00
C SER A 247 -10.64 -7.82 9.89
N LYS A 248 -11.89 -7.41 10.08
CA LYS A 248 -12.26 -6.34 11.01
C LYS A 248 -11.91 -6.66 12.44
N GLU A 249 -12.12 -7.90 12.86
CA GLU A 249 -11.80 -8.38 14.20
C GLU A 249 -10.29 -8.30 14.44
N PHE A 250 -9.49 -8.76 13.48
CA PHE A 250 -8.04 -8.66 13.57
C PHE A 250 -7.55 -7.20 13.50
N CYS A 251 -8.18 -6.38 12.67
CA CYS A 251 -7.89 -4.95 12.60
C CYS A 251 -8.09 -4.25 13.95
N LYS A 252 -9.20 -4.52 14.65
CA LYS A 252 -9.46 -3.96 16.00
C LYS A 252 -8.34 -4.32 16.97
N LEU A 253 -7.95 -5.59 16.98
CA LEU A 253 -6.85 -6.08 17.82
C LEU A 253 -5.52 -5.38 17.50
N LEU A 254 -5.19 -5.13 16.23
CA LEU A 254 -3.98 -4.36 15.85
C LEU A 254 -4.05 -2.88 16.31
N VAL A 255 -5.24 -2.29 16.28
CA VAL A 255 -5.47 -0.88 16.68
C VAL A 255 -5.39 -0.74 18.20
N GLU A 256 -6.01 -1.64 18.95
CA GLU A 256 -5.95 -1.69 20.42
C GLU A 256 -4.52 -1.86 20.91
N ALA A 257 -3.74 -2.70 20.23
CA ALA A 257 -2.31 -2.88 20.46
C ALA A 257 -1.43 -1.71 19.97
N LYS A 258 -2.02 -0.69 19.32
CA LYS A 258 -1.32 0.48 18.77
C LYS A 258 -0.26 0.12 17.71
N ILE A 259 -0.46 -0.99 17.00
CA ILE A 259 0.40 -1.42 15.89
C ILE A 259 0.07 -0.60 14.64
N ILE A 260 -1.22 -0.33 14.42
CA ILE A 260 -1.72 0.47 13.30
C ILE A 260 -2.74 1.50 13.80
N LYS A 261 -3.12 2.43 12.94
CA LYS A 261 -4.24 3.33 13.18
C LYS A 261 -5.47 2.89 12.38
N TYR A 262 -6.63 3.15 12.95
CA TYR A 262 -7.91 2.86 12.33
C TYR A 262 -8.37 4.05 11.48
N GLU A 263 -7.65 4.32 10.39
CA GLU A 263 -7.92 5.46 9.50
C GLU A 263 -7.49 5.20 8.06
N PHE A 264 -7.98 6.04 7.16
CA PHE A 264 -7.53 6.07 5.78
C PHE A 264 -6.01 6.32 5.71
N GLY A 265 -5.31 5.52 4.89
CA GLY A 265 -3.85 5.51 4.77
C GLY A 265 -3.19 4.28 5.40
N TYR A 266 -3.85 3.65 6.37
CA TYR A 266 -3.47 2.33 6.89
C TYR A 266 -4.36 1.23 6.31
N LEU A 267 -5.63 1.56 6.09
CA LEU A 267 -6.67 0.64 5.69
C LEU A 267 -7.32 1.08 4.37
N SER A 268 -7.61 0.13 3.49
CA SER A 268 -8.60 0.31 2.43
C SER A 268 -9.65 -0.79 2.53
N PRO A 269 -10.94 -0.44 2.60
CA PRO A 269 -12.01 -1.42 2.67
C PRO A 269 -12.03 -2.28 1.40
N MET A 270 -12.28 -3.56 1.60
CA MET A 270 -12.63 -4.49 0.54
C MET A 270 -14.12 -4.36 0.23
N LYS A 271 -14.49 -4.48 -1.04
CA LYS A 271 -15.88 -4.55 -1.48
C LYS A 271 -16.53 -5.76 -0.81
N SER A 272 -17.75 -5.58 -0.32
CA SER A 272 -18.51 -6.73 0.21
C SER A 272 -18.83 -7.69 -0.93
N PRO A 273 -18.68 -9.01 -0.74
CA PRO A 273 -19.19 -9.98 -1.70
C PRO A 273 -20.70 -9.77 -1.85
N LEU A 274 -21.19 -9.82 -3.10
CA LEU A 274 -22.61 -9.76 -3.44
C LEU A 274 -23.35 -11.01 -2.94
#